data_AF-A0A2E3V2Z3-F1
#
_entry.id   AF-A0A2E3V2Z3-F1
#
_cell.length_a   1.000
_cell.length_b   1.000
_cell.length_c   1.000
_cell.angle_alpha   90.00
_cell.angle_beta   90.00
_cell.angle_gamma   90.00
#
_symmetry.space_group_name_H-M   'P 1'
#
loop_
_entity.id
_entity.type
_entity.pdbx_description
1 polymer ?
#
loop_
_entity_poly.entity_id
_entity_poly.type
_entity_poly.pdbx_seq_one_letter_code
_entity_poly.pdbx_strand_id
1 'polypeptide(L)'
;MSRASVTVSWLIFSILILLSAKLFIDSDGESVYSWAILLMIPIPLFLIISFQTKDQNIETDFGEKIMVENDEFNEIEKKAEDPLEIGFDIPIL
;
A
#
# COMPACT_ATOMS: atom_id res chain seq x y z
N MET A 1 -19.44 -4.14 -5.82
CA MET A 1 -19.18 -3.42 -7.10
C MET A 1 -18.84 -4.48 -8.13
N SER A 2 -19.20 -4.31 -9.40
CA SER A 2 -19.08 -5.41 -10.37
C SER A 2 -17.63 -5.67 -10.74
N ARG A 3 -17.26 -6.94 -10.94
CA ARG A 3 -15.93 -7.37 -11.44
C ARG A 3 -15.45 -6.58 -12.66
N ALA A 4 -16.37 -5.99 -13.42
CA ALA A 4 -16.10 -5.08 -14.52
C ALA A 4 -15.25 -3.86 -14.11
N SER A 5 -15.45 -3.25 -12.93
CA SER A 5 -14.65 -2.09 -12.51
C SER A 5 -13.19 -2.45 -12.28
N VAL A 6 -12.92 -3.64 -11.72
CA VAL A 6 -11.55 -4.16 -11.54
C VAL A 6 -10.89 -4.42 -12.88
N THR A 7 -11.61 -5.04 -13.82
CA THR A 7 -11.11 -5.26 -15.19
C THR A 7 -10.78 -3.94 -15.89
N VAL A 8 -11.63 -2.92 -15.74
CA VAL A 8 -11.39 -1.59 -16.30
C VAL A 8 -10.15 -0.95 -15.68
N SER A 9 -9.98 -1.03 -14.35
CA SER A 9 -8.76 -0.51 -13.69
C SER A 9 -7.49 -1.23 -14.17
N TRP A 10 -7.56 -2.54 -14.41
CA TRP A 10 -6.43 -3.30 -14.96
C TRP A 10 -6.08 -2.89 -16.40
N LEU A 11 -7.11 -2.64 -17.21
CA LEU A 11 -6.96 -2.14 -18.58
C LEU A 11 -6.31 -0.75 -18.58
N ILE A 12 -6.76 0.15 -17.69
CA ILE A 12 -6.18 1.48 -17.52
C ILE A 12 -4.72 1.40 -17.05
N PHE A 13 -4.41 0.52 -16.10
CA PHE A 13 -3.04 0.29 -15.66
C PHE A 13 -2.14 -0.15 -16.83
N SER A 14 -2.62 -1.10 -17.64
CA SER A 14 -1.88 -1.62 -18.80
C SER A 14 -1.64 -0.54 -19.86
N ILE A 15 -2.64 0.31 -20.13
CA ILE A 15 -2.50 1.36 -21.14
C ILE A 15 -1.55 2.47 -20.71
N LEU A 16 -1.52 2.81 -19.40
CA LEU A 16 -0.58 3.78 -18.84
C LEU A 16 0.87 3.30 -19.00
N ILE A 17 1.14 2.02 -18.73
CA ILE A 17 2.48 1.44 -18.93
C ILE A 17 2.89 1.53 -20.40
N LEU A 18 2.00 1.13 -21.31
CA LEU A 18 2.30 1.14 -22.74
C LEU A 18 2.55 2.56 -23.26
N LEU A 19 1.75 3.53 -22.81
CA LEU A 19 1.91 4.94 -23.18
C LEU A 19 3.21 5.53 -22.63
N SER A 20 3.54 5.21 -21.38
CA SER A 20 4.82 5.62 -20.78
C SER A 20 6.01 5.06 -21.57
N ALA A 21 5.99 3.76 -21.88
CA ALA A 21 7.05 3.11 -22.65
C ALA A 21 7.19 3.71 -24.05
N LYS A 22 6.07 3.90 -24.76
CA LYS A 22 6.07 4.54 -26.08
C LYS A 22 6.71 5.93 -26.01
N LEU A 23 6.28 6.75 -25.06
CA LEU A 23 6.73 8.13 -24.95
C LEU A 23 8.20 8.24 -24.53
N PHE A 24 8.68 7.27 -23.76
CA PHE A 24 10.09 7.14 -23.41
C PHE A 24 10.95 6.79 -24.63
N ILE A 25 10.49 5.86 -25.47
CA ILE A 25 11.18 5.46 -26.71
C ILE A 25 11.18 6.62 -27.72
N ASP A 26 10.04 7.28 -27.91
CA ASP A 26 9.90 8.41 -28.85
C ASP A 26 10.79 9.61 -28.47
N SER A 27 11.23 9.70 -27.20
CA SER A 27 12.07 10.78 -26.68
C SER A 27 13.51 10.39 -26.39
N ASP A 28 13.98 9.21 -26.83
CA ASP A 28 15.30 8.65 -26.45
C ASP A 28 15.58 8.66 -24.93
N GLY A 29 14.53 8.51 -24.12
CA GLY A 29 14.61 8.45 -22.66
C GLY A 29 14.55 9.79 -21.91
N GLU A 30 14.44 10.93 -22.59
CA GLU A 30 14.44 12.26 -21.95
C GLU A 30 13.03 12.82 -21.62
N SER A 31 11.96 12.05 -21.86
CA SER A 31 10.59 12.55 -21.66
C SER A 31 10.18 12.66 -20.19
N VAL A 32 10.00 13.88 -19.70
CA VAL A 32 9.36 14.15 -18.39
C VAL A 32 7.95 13.54 -18.32
N TYR A 33 7.25 13.49 -19.45
CA TYR A 33 5.89 12.96 -19.50
C TYR A 33 5.85 11.44 -19.31
N SER A 34 6.85 10.68 -19.79
CA SER A 34 6.88 9.22 -19.55
C SER A 34 7.01 8.91 -18.06
N TRP A 35 7.80 9.71 -17.34
CA TRP A 35 7.96 9.62 -15.89
C TRP A 35 6.69 10.06 -15.15
N ALA A 36 6.05 11.14 -15.58
CA ALA A 36 4.78 11.59 -14.98
C ALA A 36 3.68 10.51 -15.10
N ILE A 37 3.62 9.80 -16.22
CA ILE A 37 2.67 8.69 -16.42
C ILE A 37 2.99 7.53 -15.47
N LEU A 38 4.27 7.18 -15.26
CA LEU A 38 4.66 6.15 -14.28
C LEU A 38 4.26 6.54 -12.86
N LEU A 39 4.38 7.81 -12.49
CA LEU A 39 3.96 8.30 -11.17
C LEU A 39 2.43 8.26 -10.99
N MET A 40 1.66 8.14 -12.07
CA MET A 40 0.19 8.03 -12.02
C MET A 40 -0.31 6.59 -11.78
N ILE A 41 0.53 5.59 -12.03
CA ILE A 41 0.27 4.16 -11.81
C ILE A 41 -0.26 3.78 -10.41
N PRO A 42 0.17 4.36 -9.27
CA PRO A 42 -0.36 3.98 -7.96
C PRO A 42 -1.89 4.18 -7.83
N ILE A 43 -2.51 5.08 -8.61
CA ILE A 43 -3.95 5.35 -8.55
C ILE A 43 -4.79 4.15 -8.99
N PRO A 44 -4.65 3.61 -10.23
CA PRO A 44 -5.39 2.43 -10.64
C PRO A 44 -5.04 1.20 -9.79
N LEU A 45 -3.80 1.05 -9.33
CA LEU A 45 -3.41 -0.05 -8.44
C LEU A 45 -4.13 0.02 -7.08
N PHE A 46 -4.20 1.20 -6.47
CA PHE A 46 -4.94 1.41 -5.23
C PHE A 46 -6.41 0.98 -5.38
N LEU A 47 -7.05 1.35 -6.49
CA LEU A 47 -8.43 0.95 -6.78
C LEU A 47 -8.57 -0.58 -6.93
N ILE A 48 -7.66 -1.22 -7.68
CA ILE A 48 -7.66 -2.68 -7.85
C ILE A 48 -7.58 -3.39 -6.49
N ILE A 49 -6.63 -2.96 -5.64
CA ILE A 49 -6.41 -3.56 -4.31
C ILE A 49 -7.61 -3.30 -3.40
N SER A 50 -8.11 -2.06 -3.36
CA SER A 50 -9.26 -1.67 -2.54
C SER A 50 -10.53 -2.46 -2.88
N PHE A 51 -10.74 -2.80 -4.16
CA PHE A 51 -11.89 -3.62 -4.54
C PHE A 51 -11.68 -5.11 -4.28
N GLN A 52 -10.46 -5.63 -4.44
CA GLN A 52 -10.18 -7.03 -4.11
C GLN A 52 -10.36 -7.31 -2.62
N THR A 53 -9.91 -6.42 -1.73
CA THR A 53 -10.11 -6.59 -0.29
C THR A 53 -11.58 -6.54 0.09
N LYS A 54 -12.40 -5.72 -0.58
CA LYS A 54 -13.85 -5.68 -0.34
C LYS A 54 -14.56 -6.97 -0.73
N ASP A 55 -14.19 -7.59 -1.86
CA ASP A 55 -14.80 -8.85 -2.29
C ASP A 55 -14.37 -10.02 -1.37
N GLN A 56 -13.14 -9.99 -0.85
CA GLN A 56 -12.67 -10.95 0.17
C GLN A 56 -13.43 -10.84 1.49
N ASN A 57 -13.81 -9.63 1.91
CA ASN A 57 -14.63 -9.42 3.11
C ASN A 57 -16.07 -9.95 2.99
N ILE A 58 -16.56 -10.21 1.77
CA ILE A 58 -17.91 -10.78 1.55
C ILE A 58 -17.87 -12.31 1.56
N GLU A 59 -16.78 -12.93 1.08
CA GLU A 59 -16.56 -14.39 1.24
C GLU A 59 -16.23 -14.78 2.69
N THR A 60 -15.68 -13.85 3.49
CA THR A 60 -15.44 -14.09 4.92
C THR A 60 -16.65 -13.84 5.81
N ASP A 61 -17.74 -13.24 5.34
CA ASP A 61 -18.96 -13.01 6.15
C ASP A 61 -19.67 -14.33 6.57
N PHE A 62 -19.36 -15.46 5.91
CA PHE A 62 -19.78 -16.78 6.41
C PHE A 62 -18.85 -17.35 7.51
N GLY A 63 -17.68 -16.74 7.71
CA GLY A 63 -16.66 -17.12 8.71
C GLY A 63 -16.39 -16.05 9.79
N GLU A 64 -16.90 -14.83 9.63
CA GLU A 64 -16.61 -13.67 10.49
C GLU A 64 -17.71 -13.42 11.54
N LYS A 65 -18.37 -14.49 12.00
CA LYS A 65 -18.91 -14.52 13.37
C LYS A 65 -17.78 -14.60 14.43
N ILE A 66 -16.51 -14.61 13.99
CA ILE A 66 -15.32 -14.87 14.83
C ILE A 66 -14.51 -13.61 15.14
N MET A 67 -14.73 -12.46 14.48
CA MET A 67 -14.12 -11.18 14.89
C MET A 67 -15.16 -10.32 15.62
N VAL A 68 -15.70 -10.89 16.69
CA VAL A 68 -16.24 -10.11 17.80
C VAL A 68 -15.11 -9.24 18.32
N GLU A 69 -15.28 -7.92 18.18
CA GLU A 69 -15.07 -6.95 19.25
C GLU A 69 -14.00 -7.37 20.27
N ASN A 70 -12.74 -7.09 19.96
CA ASN A 70 -11.71 -6.99 21.00
C ASN A 70 -11.22 -5.55 21.02
N ASP A 71 -12.12 -4.70 21.52
CA ASP A 71 -11.79 -3.49 22.27
C ASP A 71 -11.03 -3.89 23.56
N GLU A 72 -9.80 -4.38 23.42
CA GLU A 72 -8.90 -4.55 24.55
C GLU A 72 -7.50 -4.07 24.16
N PHE A 73 -7.33 -2.75 24.21
CA PHE A 73 -6.04 -2.12 24.45
C PHE A 73 -5.49 -2.64 25.79
N ASN A 74 -4.85 -3.80 25.79
CA ASN A 74 -4.03 -4.20 26.92
C ASN A 74 -2.70 -3.44 26.82
N GLU A 75 -2.62 -2.43 27.68
CA GLU A 75 -1.47 -1.61 28.04
C GLU A 75 -0.21 -2.47 28.23
N ILE A 76 0.58 -2.65 27.17
CA ILE A 76 1.99 -2.99 27.35
C ILE A 76 2.71 -1.66 27.56
N GLU A 77 2.57 -1.10 28.76
CA GLU A 77 3.40 -0.01 29.23
C GLU A 77 4.84 -0.53 29.31
N LYS A 78 5.60 -0.36 28.23
CA LYS A 78 7.03 -0.68 28.21
C LYS A 78 7.75 0.34 29.07
N LYS A 79 7.84 0.09 30.38
CA LYS A 79 8.65 0.89 31.29
C LYS A 79 10.10 0.89 30.79
N ALA A 80 10.63 2.07 30.52
CA ALA A 80 12.05 2.23 30.25
C ALA A 80 12.84 1.81 31.50
N GLU A 81 13.82 0.93 31.33
CA GLU A 81 14.75 0.53 32.40
C GLU A 81 15.61 1.73 32.82
N ASP A 82 16.03 1.77 34.09
CA ASP A 82 16.77 2.90 34.67
C ASP A 82 18.17 3.01 34.00
N PRO A 83 18.48 4.12 33.30
CA PRO A 83 19.75 4.28 32.60
C PRO A 83 20.98 4.22 33.51
N LEU A 84 20.82 4.41 34.83
CA LEU A 84 21.91 4.26 35.80
C LEU A 84 22.30 2.80 36.04
N GLU A 85 21.38 1.85 35.89
CA GLU A 85 21.65 0.42 36.07
C GLU A 85 22.17 -0.26 34.81
N ILE A 86 21.92 0.33 33.63
CA ILE A 86 22.30 -0.24 32.32
C ILE A 86 23.81 -0.05 32.01
N GLY A 87 24.54 0.71 32.84
CA GLY A 87 25.98 0.86 32.70
C GLY A 87 26.38 1.54 31.39
N PHE A 88 25.73 2.66 31.07
CA PHE A 88 26.16 3.51 29.96
C PHE A 88 27.43 4.28 30.36
N ASP A 89 28.58 3.84 29.84
CA ASP A 89 29.85 4.56 29.96
C ASP A 89 29.78 5.80 29.05
N ILE A 90 29.46 6.96 29.62
CA ILE A 90 29.35 8.22 28.87
C ILE A 90 30.77 8.73 28.59
N PRO A 91 31.24 8.79 27.34
CA PRO A 91 32.55 9.36 27.06
C PRO A 91 32.51 10.86 27.38
N ILE A 92 33.34 11.27 28.35
CA ILE A 92 33.53 12.67 28.71
C ILE A 92 34.52 13.27 27.69
N LEU A 93 34.11 14.32 26.99
CA LEU A 93 34.99 15.17 26.16
C LEU A 93 35.60 16.28 27.00
#